data_AF-A0AAD4E6F3-F1
#
_entry.id   AF-A0AAD4E6F3-F1
#
_cell.length_a   1.000
_cell.length_b   1.000
_cell.length_c   1.000
_cell.angle_alpha   90.00
_cell.angle_beta   90.00
_cell.angle_gamma   90.00
#
_symmetry.space_group_name_H-M   'P 1'
#
loop_
_entity.id
_entity.type
_entity.pdbx_description
1 polymer ?
#
loop_
_entity_poly.entity_id
_entity_poly.type
_entity_poly.pdbx_seq_one_letter_code
_entity_poly.pdbx_strand_id
1 'polypeptide(L)'
;MHPPHKTLKWDKIVEYAFLANFDLLCNMRADVSQQPWASPVARRAMDLYFKMCQAWEEIQYLNVEVRHLVTYIRDKDKYLRAFEDQLKAVSPTLTHQQLHEISTLPGFTGTISPGISTHTGLGESSSTPNAQIPSQLAIAVALDTPDDLDEEEQEEEVEEEASRSLQDVLHVADDLS
;
A
#
# COMPACT_ATOMS: atom_id res chain seq x y z
N MET A 1 7.93 -5.70 61.97
CA MET A 1 7.06 -6.85 61.62
C MET A 1 6.83 -6.78 60.11
N HIS A 2 7.43 -7.68 59.34
CA HIS A 2 7.19 -7.75 57.89
C HIS A 2 6.02 -8.71 57.66
N PRO A 3 4.85 -8.23 57.21
CA PRO A 3 3.73 -9.12 56.93
C PRO A 3 4.10 -10.09 55.80
N PRO A 4 3.69 -11.36 55.87
CA PRO A 4 4.00 -12.35 54.83
C PRO A 4 3.37 -11.93 53.50
N HIS A 5 4.20 -11.69 52.49
CA HIS A 5 3.75 -11.34 51.16
C HIS A 5 3.10 -12.56 50.50
N LYS A 6 1.85 -12.42 50.03
CA LYS A 6 1.18 -13.47 49.25
C LYS A 6 1.78 -13.52 47.85
N THR A 7 2.35 -14.65 47.47
CA THR A 7 2.84 -14.89 46.11
C THR A 7 1.65 -14.94 45.14
N LEU A 8 1.56 -13.96 44.23
CA LEU A 8 0.54 -13.96 43.17
C LEU A 8 0.93 -14.95 42.08
N LYS A 9 -0.02 -15.82 41.69
CA LYS A 9 0.12 -16.71 40.53
C LYS A 9 -0.20 -15.94 39.25
N TRP A 10 0.46 -16.28 38.15
CA TRP A 10 0.29 -15.62 36.85
C TRP A 10 -1.17 -15.54 36.38
N ASP A 11 -1.95 -16.61 36.55
CA ASP A 11 -3.37 -16.62 36.18
C ASP A 11 -4.18 -15.52 36.88
N LYS A 12 -3.85 -15.23 38.16
CA LYS A 12 -4.48 -14.15 38.93
C LYS A 12 -4.06 -12.77 38.45
N ILE A 13 -2.82 -12.63 37.98
CA ILE A 13 -2.31 -11.37 37.42
C ILE A 13 -3.04 -11.05 36.11
N VAL A 14 -3.25 -12.05 35.26
CA VAL A 14 -4.00 -11.89 33.99
C VAL A 14 -5.46 -11.53 34.26
N GLU A 15 -6.12 -12.23 35.20
CA GLU A 15 -7.49 -11.95 35.59
C GLU A 15 -7.66 -10.52 36.15
N TYR A 16 -6.72 -10.09 37.01
CA TYR A 16 -6.75 -8.73 37.56
C TYR A 16 -6.41 -7.65 36.52
N ALA A 17 -5.48 -7.91 35.61
CA ALA A 17 -5.17 -6.97 34.52
C ALA A 17 -6.38 -6.80 33.60
N PHE A 18 -7.07 -7.90 33.27
CA PHE A 18 -8.32 -7.86 32.50
C PHE A 18 -9.39 -7.05 33.22
N LEU A 19 -9.71 -7.38 34.48
CA LEU A 19 -10.71 -6.67 35.28
C LEU A 19 -10.36 -5.19 35.48
N ALA A 20 -9.10 -4.88 35.77
CA ALA A 20 -8.64 -3.50 35.93
C ALA A 20 -8.77 -2.70 34.63
N ASN A 21 -8.63 -3.32 33.45
CA ASN A 21 -8.78 -2.62 32.18
C ASN A 21 -10.22 -2.17 31.93
N PHE A 22 -11.22 -2.93 32.39
CA PHE A 22 -12.63 -2.53 32.30
C PHE A 22 -13.03 -1.60 33.45
N ASP A 23 -12.57 -1.89 34.67
CA ASP A 23 -12.94 -1.12 35.85
C ASP A 23 -12.26 0.25 35.88
N LEU A 24 -11.08 0.41 35.26
CA LEU A 24 -10.45 1.72 35.02
C LEU A 24 -11.31 2.60 34.11
N LEU A 25 -11.96 2.00 33.10
CA LEU A 25 -12.88 2.71 32.20
C LEU A 25 -14.23 2.98 32.87
N CYS A 26 -14.72 2.07 33.72
CA CYS A 26 -16.00 2.22 34.42
C CYS A 26 -15.93 3.20 35.62
N ASN A 27 -14.82 3.23 36.36
CA ASN A 27 -14.68 4.05 37.57
C ASN A 27 -14.41 5.54 37.27
N MET A 28 -13.98 5.88 36.05
CA MET A 28 -14.07 7.24 35.54
C MET A 28 -15.51 7.48 35.10
N ARG A 29 -16.38 7.92 36.02
CA ARG A 29 -17.80 8.24 35.78
C ARG A 29 -18.04 9.41 34.80
N ALA A 30 -17.12 9.70 33.90
CA ALA A 30 -17.39 10.52 32.73
C ALA A 30 -17.87 9.55 31.64
N ASP A 31 -19.16 9.62 31.32
CA ASP A 31 -19.69 8.90 30.17
C ASP A 31 -18.96 9.39 28.91
N VAL A 32 -18.02 8.58 28.43
CA VAL A 32 -17.21 8.89 27.26
C VAL A 32 -18.06 9.01 25.99
N SER A 33 -19.27 8.45 26.00
CA SER A 33 -20.21 8.59 24.88
C SER A 33 -20.77 10.01 24.75
N GLN A 34 -20.73 10.82 25.81
CA GLN A 34 -21.13 12.24 25.79
C GLN A 34 -20.01 13.17 25.36
N GLN A 35 -18.81 12.64 25.09
CA GLN A 35 -17.71 13.48 24.66
C GLN A 35 -17.92 13.91 23.19
N PRO A 36 -17.55 15.14 22.81
CA PRO A 36 -17.73 15.63 21.44
C PRO A 36 -17.09 14.72 20.38
N TRP A 37 -15.95 14.10 20.70
CA TRP A 37 -15.24 13.16 19.84
C TRP A 37 -15.93 11.79 19.70
N ALA A 38 -16.85 11.44 20.59
CA ALA A 38 -17.59 10.18 20.54
C ALA A 38 -18.85 10.26 19.64
N SER A 39 -19.24 11.47 19.22
CA SER A 39 -20.29 11.69 18.24
C SER A 39 -19.98 10.91 16.94
N PRO A 40 -20.97 10.23 16.32
CA PRO A 40 -20.77 9.54 15.04
C PRO A 40 -20.20 10.44 13.94
N VAL A 41 -20.56 11.72 13.93
CA VAL A 41 -20.06 12.71 12.96
C VAL A 41 -18.57 12.99 13.21
N ALA A 42 -18.21 13.27 14.47
CA ALA A 42 -16.81 13.52 14.85
C ALA A 42 -15.92 12.30 14.60
N ARG A 43 -16.43 11.08 14.84
CA ARG A 43 -15.72 9.84 14.51
C ARG A 43 -15.47 9.71 13.00
N ARG A 44 -16.49 9.93 12.17
CA ARG A 44 -16.32 9.90 10.71
C ARG A 44 -15.29 10.94 10.23
N ALA A 45 -15.32 12.15 10.78
CA ALA A 45 -14.37 13.19 10.46
C ALA A 45 -12.93 12.81 10.87
N MET A 46 -12.74 12.26 12.07
CA MET A 46 -11.44 11.76 12.52
C MET A 46 -10.95 10.58 11.66
N ASP A 47 -11.83 9.63 11.34
CA ASP A 47 -11.48 8.49 10.48
C ASP A 47 -11.02 8.96 9.11
N LEU A 48 -11.70 9.95 8.52
CA LEU A 48 -11.31 10.53 7.24
C LEU A 48 -9.94 11.22 7.36
N TYR A 49 -9.75 12.06 8.37
CA TYR A 49 -8.48 12.73 8.63
C TYR A 49 -7.32 11.74 8.76
N PHE A 50 -7.49 10.68 9.56
CA PHE A 50 -6.44 9.68 9.74
C PHE A 50 -6.20 8.84 8.48
N LYS A 51 -7.24 8.54 7.69
CA LYS A 51 -7.07 7.92 6.37
C LYS A 51 -6.27 8.80 5.43
N MET A 52 -6.51 10.11 5.42
CA MET A 52 -5.73 11.05 4.61
C MET A 52 -4.27 11.07 5.08
N CYS A 53 -4.01 11.20 6.38
CA CYS A 53 -2.65 11.14 6.93
C CYS A 53 -1.94 9.84 6.55
N GLN A 54 -2.62 8.69 6.70
CA GLN A 54 -2.07 7.39 6.33
C GLN A 54 -1.80 7.30 4.82
N ALA A 55 -2.69 7.80 3.97
CA ALA A 55 -2.49 7.80 2.52
C ALA A 55 -1.25 8.61 2.13
N TRP A 56 -1.03 9.77 2.76
CA TRP A 56 0.19 10.56 2.56
C TRP A 56 1.45 9.80 2.97
N GLU A 57 1.44 9.14 4.13
CA GLU A 57 2.56 8.31 4.57
C GLU A 57 2.79 7.13 3.63
N GLU A 58 1.74 6.43 3.22
CA GLU A 58 1.79 5.27 2.34
C GLU A 58 2.37 5.62 0.97
N ILE A 59 2.03 6.79 0.42
CA ILE A 59 2.67 7.30 -0.81
C ILE A 59 4.20 7.42 -0.62
N GLN A 60 4.65 7.98 0.51
CA GLN A 60 6.09 8.09 0.79
C GLN A 60 6.75 6.72 0.92
N TYR A 61 6.12 5.77 1.61
CA TYR A 61 6.63 4.40 1.74
C TYR A 61 6.67 3.67 0.40
N LEU A 62 5.61 3.77 -0.40
CA LEU A 62 5.55 3.13 -1.72
C LEU A 62 6.63 3.66 -2.66
N ASN A 63 6.97 4.95 -2.61
CA ASN A 63 8.08 5.49 -3.40
C ASN A 63 9.42 4.80 -3.11
N VAL A 64 9.67 4.47 -1.83
CA VAL A 64 10.86 3.73 -1.42
C VAL A 64 10.76 2.26 -1.86
N GLU A 65 9.59 1.64 -1.67
CA GLU A 65 9.39 0.23 -1.97
C GLU A 65 9.44 -0.07 -3.46
N VAL A 66 8.91 0.82 -4.31
CA VAL A 66 9.05 0.72 -5.78
C VAL A 66 10.51 0.70 -6.17
N ARG A 67 11.34 1.56 -5.58
CA ARG A 67 12.78 1.57 -5.85
C ARG A 67 13.47 0.28 -5.40
N HIS A 68 13.08 -0.24 -4.23
CA HIS A 68 13.60 -1.53 -3.75
C HIS A 68 13.18 -2.68 -4.66
N LEU A 69 11.92 -2.72 -5.09
CA LEU A 69 11.39 -3.75 -5.98
C LEU A 69 12.09 -3.74 -7.35
N VAL A 70 12.28 -2.56 -7.94
CA VAL A 70 13.04 -2.41 -9.20
C VAL A 70 14.48 -2.90 -9.03
N THR A 71 15.11 -2.57 -7.91
CA THR A 71 16.47 -3.02 -7.60
C THR A 71 16.52 -4.54 -7.46
N TYR A 72 15.57 -5.11 -6.72
CA TYR A 72 15.44 -6.54 -6.51
C TYR A 72 15.25 -7.30 -7.82
N ILE A 73 14.33 -6.85 -8.69
CA ILE A 73 14.09 -7.48 -10.00
C ILE A 73 15.38 -7.45 -10.83
N ARG A 74 16.02 -6.28 -10.94
CA ARG A 74 17.27 -6.14 -11.71
C ARG A 74 18.39 -7.04 -11.20
N ASP A 75 18.54 -7.13 -9.88
CA ASP A 75 19.61 -7.91 -9.27
C ASP A 75 19.32 -9.42 -9.38
N LYS A 76 18.05 -9.82 -9.29
CA LYS A 76 17.61 -11.19 -9.57
C LYS A 76 17.84 -11.57 -11.04
N ASP A 77 17.53 -10.70 -11.99
CA ASP A 77 17.80 -10.95 -13.41
C ASP A 77 19.29 -11.15 -13.66
N LYS A 78 20.15 -10.30 -13.09
CA LYS A 78 21.61 -10.47 -13.18
C LYS A 78 22.06 -11.80 -12.59
N TYR A 79 21.53 -12.17 -11.43
CA TYR A 79 21.83 -13.44 -10.78
C TYR A 79 21.43 -14.62 -11.67
N LEU A 80 20.21 -14.60 -12.22
CA LEU A 80 19.72 -15.65 -13.11
C LEU A 80 20.57 -15.76 -14.38
N ARG A 81 20.96 -14.63 -14.99
CA ARG A 81 21.87 -14.64 -16.15
C ARG A 81 23.24 -15.21 -15.83
N ALA A 82 23.83 -14.81 -14.71
CA ALA A 82 25.10 -15.38 -14.27
C ALA A 82 24.99 -16.90 -14.02
N PHE A 83 23.88 -17.35 -13.46
CA PHE A 83 23.59 -18.77 -13.28
C PHE A 83 23.42 -19.50 -14.62
N GLU A 84 22.69 -18.92 -15.57
CA GLU A 84 22.55 -19.46 -16.92
C GLU A 84 23.90 -19.61 -17.61
N ASP A 85 24.79 -18.61 -17.50
CA ASP A 85 26.11 -18.65 -18.11
C ASP A 85 26.99 -19.72 -17.49
N GLN A 86 26.94 -19.90 -16.16
CA GLN A 86 27.61 -21.00 -15.47
C GLN A 86 27.06 -22.37 -15.92
N LEU A 87 25.74 -22.52 -16.02
CA LEU A 87 25.12 -23.75 -16.47
C LEU A 87 25.46 -24.07 -17.94
N LYS A 88 25.49 -23.07 -18.82
CA LYS A 88 25.93 -23.24 -20.21
C LYS A 88 27.38 -23.69 -20.31
N ALA A 89 28.26 -23.17 -19.44
CA ALA A 89 29.67 -23.56 -19.39
C ALA A 89 29.86 -25.02 -18.94
N VAL A 90 29.04 -25.49 -17.99
CA VAL A 90 29.11 -26.88 -17.47
C VAL A 90 28.43 -27.87 -18.41
N SER A 91 27.31 -27.49 -19.01
CA SER A 91 26.51 -28.39 -19.84
C SER A 91 25.56 -27.59 -20.77
N PRO A 92 25.97 -27.28 -22.00
CA PRO A 92 25.18 -26.43 -22.90
C PRO A 92 23.85 -27.07 -23.33
N THR A 93 23.71 -28.39 -23.24
CA THR A 93 22.50 -29.13 -23.66
C THR A 93 21.49 -29.39 -22.55
N LEU A 94 21.88 -29.20 -21.28
CA LEU A 94 21.13 -29.72 -20.13
C LEU A 94 19.84 -28.92 -19.86
N THR A 95 19.79 -27.63 -20.13
CA THR A 95 18.65 -26.77 -19.71
C THR A 95 17.38 -27.00 -20.51
N HIS A 96 17.50 -27.16 -21.83
CA HIS A 96 16.36 -27.45 -22.69
C HIS A 96 15.98 -28.94 -22.63
N GLN A 97 16.97 -29.83 -22.51
CA GLN A 97 16.71 -31.26 -22.40
C GLN A 97 16.00 -31.62 -21.08
N GLN A 98 16.43 -31.05 -19.94
CA GLN A 98 15.78 -31.32 -18.65
C GLN A 98 14.34 -30.80 -18.58
N LEU A 99 14.06 -29.61 -19.11
CA LEU A 99 12.69 -29.08 -19.15
C LEU A 99 11.79 -29.94 -20.05
N HIS A 100 12.33 -30.42 -21.17
CA HIS A 100 11.63 -31.37 -22.01
C HIS A 100 11.38 -32.70 -21.27
N GLU A 101 12.37 -33.27 -20.60
CA GLU A 101 12.22 -34.50 -19.81
C GLU A 101 11.15 -34.36 -18.72
N ILE A 102 11.14 -33.24 -17.98
CA ILE A 102 10.13 -32.95 -16.95
C ILE A 102 8.72 -32.88 -17.58
N SER A 103 8.59 -32.25 -18.76
CA SER A 103 7.31 -32.18 -19.47
C SER A 103 6.79 -33.55 -19.93
N THR A 104 7.69 -34.53 -20.10
CA THR A 104 7.34 -35.90 -20.51
C THR A 104 7.05 -36.85 -19.34
N LEU A 105 7.19 -36.40 -18.09
CA LEU A 105 6.95 -37.25 -16.91
C LEU A 105 5.45 -37.62 -16.77
N PRO A 106 5.12 -38.88 -16.46
CA PRO A 106 3.73 -39.30 -16.25
C PRO A 106 3.12 -38.55 -15.06
N GLY A 107 2.03 -37.82 -15.32
CA GLY A 107 1.33 -36.99 -14.33
C GLY A 107 1.62 -35.49 -14.43
N PHE A 108 2.49 -35.06 -15.33
CA PHE A 108 2.64 -33.64 -15.64
C PHE A 108 1.47 -33.14 -16.50
N THR A 109 0.63 -32.27 -15.92
CA THR A 109 -0.53 -31.64 -16.59
C THR A 109 -0.25 -30.22 -17.08
N GLY A 110 0.98 -29.73 -16.91
CA GLY A 110 1.38 -28.37 -17.29
C GLY A 110 1.83 -28.25 -18.75
N THR A 111 2.29 -27.05 -19.09
CA THR A 111 2.93 -26.74 -20.38
C THR A 111 4.25 -26.01 -20.14
N ILE A 112 5.26 -26.36 -20.95
CA ILE A 112 6.57 -25.69 -20.98
C ILE A 112 6.62 -24.52 -21.99
N SER A 113 5.53 -24.28 -22.73
CA SER A 113 5.45 -23.12 -23.62
C SER A 113 5.43 -21.85 -22.77
N PRO A 114 6.24 -20.83 -23.10
CA PRO A 114 6.16 -19.54 -22.45
C PRO A 114 4.71 -19.02 -22.45
N GLY A 115 4.25 -18.54 -21.30
CA GLY A 115 2.94 -17.90 -21.21
C GLY A 115 2.89 -16.63 -22.05
N ILE A 116 1.77 -16.38 -22.70
CA ILE A 116 1.51 -15.13 -23.43
C ILE A 116 0.75 -14.21 -22.48
N SER A 117 1.21 -12.96 -22.34
CA SER A 117 0.50 -11.95 -21.58
C SER A 117 -0.87 -11.67 -22.21
N THR A 118 -1.93 -11.63 -21.41
CA THR A 118 -3.26 -11.22 -21.85
C THR A 118 -3.38 -9.71 -22.08
N HIS A 119 -2.39 -8.94 -21.61
CA HIS A 119 -2.34 -7.48 -21.65
C HIS A 119 -1.32 -7.00 -22.68
N THR A 120 -1.74 -6.99 -23.95
CA THR A 120 -0.94 -6.58 -25.14
C THR A 120 -1.41 -5.27 -25.76
N GLY A 121 -2.38 -4.57 -25.16
CA GLY A 121 -2.84 -3.26 -25.58
C GLY A 121 -1.74 -2.21 -25.54
N LEU A 122 -1.94 -1.10 -26.27
CA LEU A 122 -0.99 0.00 -26.35
C LEU A 122 -0.65 0.51 -24.93
N GLY A 123 0.62 0.42 -24.53
CA GLY A 123 1.09 0.87 -23.21
C GLY A 123 1.01 -0.19 -22.10
N GLU A 124 0.49 -1.39 -22.38
CA GLU A 124 0.49 -2.50 -21.43
C GLU A 124 1.86 -3.22 -21.42
N SER A 125 2.15 -3.93 -20.31
CA SER A 125 3.47 -4.51 -19.97
C SER A 125 4.10 -5.45 -21.01
N SER A 126 3.34 -5.92 -22.00
CA SER A 126 3.83 -6.79 -23.08
C SER A 126 3.73 -6.19 -24.48
N SER A 127 3.33 -4.92 -24.59
CA SER A 127 3.29 -4.20 -25.86
C SER A 127 4.68 -3.74 -26.30
N THR A 128 4.84 -3.42 -27.58
CA THR A 128 6.04 -2.74 -28.07
C THR A 128 6.15 -1.38 -27.37
N PRO A 129 7.25 -1.10 -26.63
CA PRO A 129 7.36 0.14 -25.87
C PRO A 129 7.35 1.33 -26.84
N ASN A 130 6.29 2.13 -26.77
CA ASN A 130 6.19 3.42 -27.46
C ASN A 130 6.49 4.53 -26.45
N ALA A 131 7.78 4.75 -26.19
CA ALA A 131 8.23 5.82 -25.32
C ALA A 131 8.04 7.17 -26.04
N GLN A 132 6.90 7.82 -25.84
CA GLN A 132 6.78 9.24 -26.14
C GLN A 132 7.50 10.00 -25.04
N ILE A 133 8.73 10.45 -25.31
CA ILE A 133 9.43 11.36 -24.41
C ILE A 133 8.63 12.66 -24.41
N PRO A 134 8.04 13.07 -23.27
CA PRO A 134 7.36 14.35 -23.19
C PRO A 134 8.38 15.43 -23.49
N SER A 135 8.06 16.32 -24.43
CA SER A 135 8.91 17.42 -24.88
C SER A 135 9.42 18.29 -23.72
N GLN A 136 8.76 18.28 -22.55
CA GLN A 136 9.21 18.95 -21.33
C GLN A 136 10.57 18.46 -20.80
N LEU A 137 10.97 17.21 -21.04
CA LEU A 137 12.32 16.70 -20.74
C LEU A 137 13.38 17.14 -21.78
N ALA A 138 12.97 17.71 -22.91
CA ALA A 138 13.85 18.29 -23.92
C ALA A 138 14.14 19.79 -23.69
N ILE A 139 13.43 20.45 -22.77
CA ILE A 139 13.55 21.89 -22.46
C ILE A 139 14.73 22.15 -21.48
N ALA A 140 15.88 21.55 -21.74
CA ALA A 140 17.17 22.17 -21.38
C ALA A 140 17.76 22.96 -22.56
N VAL A 141 17.08 22.99 -23.73
CA VAL A 141 17.69 23.44 -24.99
C VAL A 141 17.08 24.72 -25.63
N ALA A 142 15.86 25.16 -25.34
CA ALA A 142 15.34 26.48 -25.79
C ALA A 142 13.97 26.71 -25.13
N LEU A 143 13.72 27.70 -24.27
CA LEU A 143 13.59 29.15 -24.49
C LEU A 143 12.61 29.53 -25.61
N ASP A 144 11.29 29.50 -25.34
CA ASP A 144 10.38 30.67 -25.41
C ASP A 144 8.94 30.28 -25.00
N THR A 145 8.32 31.13 -24.17
CA THR A 145 6.88 31.19 -23.80
C THR A 145 6.02 31.81 -24.92
N PRO A 146 4.68 31.98 -24.79
CA PRO A 146 3.60 31.18 -24.17
C PRO A 146 2.41 30.97 -25.16
N ASP A 147 1.47 30.06 -24.88
CA ASP A 147 0.01 30.32 -25.01
C ASP A 147 -0.84 29.11 -24.60
N ASP A 148 -2.01 29.47 -24.06
CA ASP A 148 -3.10 28.70 -23.45
C ASP A 148 -3.53 27.41 -24.18
N LEU A 149 -4.09 26.46 -23.44
CA LEU A 149 -5.54 26.18 -23.45
C LEU A 149 -5.90 25.08 -22.42
N ASP A 150 -6.88 25.43 -21.61
CA ASP A 150 -7.55 24.67 -20.55
C ASP A 150 -8.13 23.32 -21.02
N GLU A 151 -8.26 22.39 -20.08
CA GLU A 151 -9.44 21.52 -19.91
C GLU A 151 -9.26 20.68 -18.61
N GLU A 152 -9.65 21.29 -17.48
CA GLU A 152 -9.99 20.58 -16.23
C GLU A 152 -11.51 20.35 -16.24
N GLU A 153 -11.99 19.10 -16.18
CA GLU A 153 -13.39 18.80 -15.83
C GLU A 153 -13.53 17.32 -15.45
N GLN A 154 -13.18 17.00 -14.20
CA GLN A 154 -13.70 15.82 -13.45
C GLN A 154 -13.41 15.82 -11.94
N GLU A 155 -12.84 16.88 -11.36
CA GLU A 155 -12.59 16.96 -9.90
C GLU A 155 -13.72 17.61 -9.08
N GLU A 156 -14.64 18.36 -9.72
CA GLU A 156 -15.67 19.14 -9.00
C GLU A 156 -16.68 18.28 -8.20
N GLU A 157 -17.07 17.09 -8.67
CA GLU A 157 -18.15 16.32 -8.02
C GLU A 157 -17.72 15.74 -6.66
N VAL A 158 -16.44 15.40 -6.50
CA VAL A 158 -15.87 14.89 -5.23
C VAL A 158 -15.59 16.03 -4.25
N GLU A 159 -15.16 17.18 -4.76
CA GLU A 159 -14.86 18.38 -3.97
C GLU A 159 -16.15 19.01 -3.40
N GLU A 160 -17.25 18.98 -4.16
CA GLU A 160 -18.58 19.40 -3.72
C GLU A 160 -19.10 18.55 -2.54
N GLU A 161 -18.94 17.23 -2.59
CA GLU A 161 -19.39 16.33 -1.50
C GLU A 161 -18.54 16.51 -0.24
N ALA A 162 -17.22 16.64 -0.41
CA ALA A 162 -16.30 16.92 0.70
C ALA A 162 -16.60 18.28 1.35
N SER A 163 -16.88 19.31 0.55
CA SER A 163 -17.23 20.65 1.02
C SER A 163 -18.55 20.66 1.78
N ARG A 164 -19.57 19.93 1.28
CA ARG A 164 -20.86 19.77 1.99
C ARG A 164 -20.68 19.04 3.32
N SER A 165 -19.85 17.99 3.36
CA SER A 165 -19.56 17.27 4.60
C SER A 165 -18.78 18.12 5.62
N LEU A 166 -17.89 19.02 5.18
CA LEU A 166 -17.19 19.95 6.06
C LEU A 166 -18.12 21.04 6.60
N GLN A 167 -19.05 21.51 5.77
CA GLN A 167 -20.03 22.53 6.15
C GLN A 167 -21.02 22.01 7.22
N ASP A 168 -21.45 20.75 7.11
CA ASP A 168 -22.27 20.09 8.14
C ASP A 168 -21.54 19.95 9.48
N VAL A 169 -20.22 19.69 9.45
CA VAL A 169 -19.40 19.60 10.67
C VAL A 169 -19.27 20.97 11.35
N LEU A 170 -19.13 22.03 10.56
CA LEU A 170 -19.00 23.40 11.07
C LEU A 170 -20.29 23.88 11.74
N HIS A 171 -21.44 23.60 11.14
CA HIS A 171 -22.75 23.94 11.70
C HIS A 171 -23.03 23.25 13.05
N VAL A 172 -22.59 21.99 13.23
CA VAL A 172 -22.76 21.25 14.49
C VAL A 172 -21.84 21.79 15.60
N ALA A 173 -20.69 22.37 15.24
CA ALA A 173 -19.77 22.96 16.20
C ALA A 173 -20.28 24.32 16.74
N ASP A 174 -20.97 25.10 15.90
CA ASP A 174 -21.55 26.38 16.29
C ASP A 174 -22.77 26.24 17.22
N ASP A 175 -23.52 25.15 17.12
CA ASP A 175 -24.68 24.85 17.99
C ASP A 175 -24.29 24.38 19.42
N LEU A 176 -22.99 24.15 19.67
CA LEU A 176 -22.45 23.73 20.98
C LEU A 176 -21.79 24.89 21.75
N SER A 177 -21.82 26.13 21.22
CA SER A 177 -21.34 27.37 21.86
C SER A 177 -22.47 28.18 22.51
#